data_AF-A0A2J5P9N5-F1
#
_entry.id   AF-A0A2J5P9N5-F1
#
_cell.length_a   1.000
_cell.length_b   1.000
_cell.length_c   1.000
_cell.angle_alpha   90.00
_cell.angle_beta   90.00
_cell.angle_gamma   90.00
#
_symmetry.space_group_name_H-M   'P 1'
#
loop_
_entity.id
_entity.type
_entity.pdbx_description
1 polymer ?
#
loop_
_entity_poly.entity_id
_entity_poly.type
_entity_poly.pdbx_seq_one_letter_code
_entity_poly.pdbx_strand_id
1 'polypeptide(L)'
;MSVPNQTPYNIYTANGLTTVFTYEFYIISSSDLQLSINGDVVTSGYTVAGVGNKDGGDITFLTPPANGAVVMLERVVPTYRLTDYQDNGDLLADTVNKDFDRIWMAIQRAFIDLG
;
A
#
# COMPACT_ATOMS: atom_id res chain seq x y z
N MET A 1 7.79 4.81 15.60
CA MET A 1 8.26 5.96 14.78
C MET A 1 7.13 6.37 13.87
N SER A 2 6.81 7.65 13.73
CA SER A 2 5.65 8.15 12.96
C SER A 2 5.68 7.86 11.45
N VAL A 3 4.50 7.84 10.82
CA VAL A 3 4.32 7.81 9.36
C VAL A 3 4.87 9.09 8.72
N PRO A 4 5.70 8.99 7.65
CA PRO A 4 6.12 10.15 6.86
C PRO A 4 4.95 10.76 6.06
N ASN A 5 5.07 12.01 5.63
CA ASN A 5 4.13 12.57 4.66
C ASN A 5 4.46 12.06 3.26
N GLN A 6 3.55 11.29 2.65
CA GLN A 6 3.77 10.59 1.38
C GLN A 6 2.54 10.67 0.49
N THR A 7 2.77 10.64 -0.83
CA THR A 7 1.72 10.37 -1.81
C THR A 7 1.50 8.85 -1.84
N PRO A 8 0.35 8.33 -1.41
CA PRO A 8 0.11 6.90 -1.23
C PRO A 8 -0.32 6.20 -2.53
N TYR A 9 0.22 6.64 -3.67
CA TYR A 9 0.01 5.96 -4.94
C TYR A 9 1.15 6.22 -5.92
N ASN A 10 1.34 5.28 -6.85
CA ASN A 10 2.24 5.41 -8.00
C ASN A 10 1.50 4.92 -9.25
N ILE A 11 1.69 5.60 -10.38
CA ILE A 11 1.07 5.24 -11.67
C ILE A 11 2.18 5.02 -12.70
N TYR A 12 2.10 3.91 -13.42
CA TYR A 12 3.04 3.54 -14.47
C TYR A 12 2.30 3.19 -15.76
N THR A 13 2.95 3.45 -16.89
CA THR A 13 2.55 2.88 -18.18
C THR A 13 3.49 1.72 -18.50
N ALA A 14 2.95 0.51 -18.60
CA ALA A 14 3.73 -0.69 -18.88
C ALA A 14 4.20 -0.73 -20.33
N ASN A 15 5.35 -1.37 -20.56
CA ASN A 15 5.96 -1.53 -21.88
C ASN A 15 5.84 -2.97 -22.45
N GLY A 16 5.14 -3.87 -21.75
CA GLY A 16 5.05 -5.29 -22.13
C GLY A 16 6.24 -6.15 -21.72
N LEU A 17 7.26 -5.61 -21.05
CA LEU A 17 8.51 -6.30 -20.70
C LEU A 17 8.86 -6.17 -19.20
N THR A 18 8.66 -5.00 -18.61
CA THR A 18 8.96 -4.74 -17.20
C THR A 18 8.03 -5.54 -16.30
N THR A 19 8.60 -6.28 -15.35
CA THR A 19 7.86 -7.03 -14.34
C THR A 19 7.95 -6.42 -12.95
N VAL A 20 8.92 -5.54 -12.69
CA VAL A 20 9.11 -4.91 -11.39
C VAL A 20 8.66 -3.45 -11.44
N PHE A 21 7.74 -3.09 -10.56
CA PHE A 21 7.22 -1.74 -10.39
C PHE A 21 7.38 -1.36 -8.93
N THR A 22 8.08 -0.25 -8.67
CA THR A 22 8.33 0.22 -7.31
C THR A 22 7.07 0.91 -6.75
N TYR A 23 6.91 0.95 -5.44
CA TYR A 23 6.00 1.87 -4.77
C TYR A 23 6.80 2.66 -3.74
N GLU A 24 6.49 3.94 -3.55
CA GLU A 24 7.33 4.89 -2.78
C GLU A 24 6.67 5.33 -1.46
N PHE A 25 5.72 4.52 -0.96
CA PHE A 25 4.95 4.81 0.23
C PHE A 25 4.97 3.65 1.22
N TYR A 26 4.90 3.98 2.51
CA TYR A 26 4.91 3.00 3.59
C TYR A 26 3.62 2.17 3.62
N ILE A 27 3.72 0.83 3.66
CA ILE A 27 2.61 -0.09 3.94
C ILE A 27 2.89 -0.93 5.19
N ILE A 28 1.87 -1.13 6.04
CA ILE A 28 1.98 -1.90 7.28
C ILE A 28 1.84 -3.40 7.00
N SER A 29 0.92 -3.76 6.10
CA SER A 29 0.68 -5.11 5.60
C SER A 29 0.67 -5.09 4.07
N SER A 30 0.97 -6.21 3.43
CA SER A 30 0.80 -6.37 1.98
C SER A 30 -0.66 -6.18 1.55
N SER A 31 -1.62 -6.49 2.43
CA SER A 31 -3.05 -6.26 2.20
C SER A 31 -3.44 -4.78 2.15
N ASP A 32 -2.57 -3.89 2.63
CA ASP A 32 -2.81 -2.45 2.56
C ASP A 32 -2.41 -1.86 1.20
N LEU A 33 -1.95 -2.69 0.24
CA LEU A 33 -1.64 -2.29 -1.12
C LEU A 33 -2.69 -2.85 -2.08
N GLN A 34 -3.35 -1.94 -2.81
CA GLN A 34 -4.20 -2.26 -3.94
C GLN A 34 -3.43 -2.04 -5.24
N LEU A 35 -3.42 -3.07 -6.09
CA LEU A 35 -2.93 -2.99 -7.44
C LEU A 35 -4.12 -2.98 -8.41
N SER A 36 -4.12 -2.08 -9.38
CA SER A 36 -5.03 -2.13 -10.52
C SER A 36 -4.30 -2.02 -11.85
N ILE A 37 -4.86 -2.65 -12.88
CA ILE A 37 -4.41 -2.55 -14.27
C ILE A 37 -5.58 -2.04 -15.09
N ASN A 38 -5.41 -0.89 -15.76
CA ASN A 38 -6.46 -0.22 -16.52
C ASN A 38 -7.75 0.05 -15.71
N GLY A 39 -7.62 0.26 -14.39
CA GLY A 39 -8.73 0.49 -13.48
C GLY A 39 -9.29 -0.79 -12.83
N ASP A 40 -8.99 -1.98 -13.37
CA ASP A 40 -9.45 -3.24 -12.79
C ASP A 40 -8.50 -3.71 -11.68
N VAL A 41 -9.06 -4.01 -10.50
CA VAL A 41 -8.27 -4.52 -9.35
C VAL A 41 -7.73 -5.91 -9.65
N VAL A 42 -6.44 -6.10 -9.42
CA VAL A 42 -5.73 -7.37 -9.58
C VAL A 42 -5.35 -7.91 -8.21
N THR A 43 -5.70 -9.17 -7.91
CA THR A 43 -5.48 -9.78 -6.59
C THR A 43 -4.47 -10.93 -6.59
N SER A 44 -3.92 -11.29 -7.76
CA SER A 44 -2.96 -12.39 -7.92
C SER A 44 -2.05 -12.17 -9.13
N GLY A 45 -1.04 -13.03 -9.30
CA GLY A 45 -0.08 -12.91 -10.41
C GLY A 45 1.06 -11.90 -10.15
N TYR A 46 1.21 -11.45 -8.90
CA TYR A 46 2.30 -10.60 -8.45
C TYR A 46 2.69 -10.92 -6.99
N THR A 47 3.86 -10.46 -6.58
CA THR A 47 4.34 -10.49 -5.19
C THR A 47 4.66 -9.09 -4.71
N VAL A 48 4.48 -8.84 -3.40
CA VAL A 48 4.80 -7.57 -2.74
C VAL A 48 6.04 -7.73 -1.88
N ALA A 49 7.04 -6.87 -2.05
CA ALA A 49 8.23 -6.77 -1.21
C ALA A 49 8.32 -5.37 -0.60
N GLY A 50 9.00 -5.23 0.55
CA GLY A 50 9.15 -3.93 1.24
C GLY A 50 8.01 -3.59 2.21
N VAL A 51 7.20 -4.58 2.63
CA VAL A 51 6.26 -4.40 3.75
C VAL A 51 7.03 -4.00 5.00
N GLY A 52 6.58 -2.98 5.72
CA GLY A 52 7.31 -2.45 6.87
C GLY A 52 8.37 -1.40 6.52
N ASN A 53 8.77 -1.27 5.26
CA ASN A 53 9.74 -0.26 4.82
C ASN A 53 9.04 1.09 4.59
N LYS A 54 9.58 2.15 5.20
CA LYS A 54 9.00 3.48 5.11
C LYS A 54 9.15 4.11 3.75
N ASP A 55 10.23 3.79 3.05
CA ASP A 55 10.53 4.34 1.73
C ASP A 55 9.84 3.54 0.60
N GLY A 56 9.05 2.53 0.97
CA GLY A 56 8.30 1.69 0.04
C GLY A 56 9.04 0.41 -0.36
N GLY A 57 8.72 -0.11 -1.54
CA GLY A 57 9.15 -1.43 -1.96
C GLY A 57 8.77 -1.74 -3.40
N ASP A 58 8.60 -3.02 -3.71
CA ASP A 58 8.44 -3.50 -5.08
C ASP A 58 7.23 -4.40 -5.24
N ILE A 59 6.56 -4.25 -6.40
CA ILE A 59 5.63 -5.21 -6.97
C ILE A 59 6.35 -5.95 -8.09
N THR A 60 6.41 -7.27 -7.98
CA THR A 60 6.98 -8.13 -9.02
C THR A 60 5.87 -8.97 -9.64
N PHE A 61 5.56 -8.73 -10.90
CA PHE A 61 4.61 -9.52 -11.68
C PHE A 61 5.22 -10.85 -12.15
N LEU A 62 4.40 -11.90 -12.18
CA LEU A 62 4.75 -13.19 -12.79
C LEU A 62 4.81 -13.09 -14.32
N THR A 63 3.96 -12.24 -14.91
CA THR A 63 3.91 -11.97 -16.35
C THR A 63 3.83 -10.46 -16.55
N PRO A 64 4.67 -9.86 -17.40
CA PRO A 64 4.69 -8.41 -17.57
C PRO A 64 3.31 -7.90 -18.02
N PRO A 65 2.80 -6.80 -17.43
CA PRO A 65 1.57 -6.16 -17.91
C PRO A 65 1.72 -5.76 -19.38
N ALA A 66 0.64 -5.87 -20.16
CA ALA A 66 0.64 -5.59 -21.59
C ALA A 66 1.16 -4.17 -21.91
N ASN A 67 1.80 -4.02 -23.07
CA ASN A 67 2.28 -2.71 -23.51
C ASN A 67 1.13 -1.69 -23.58
N GLY A 68 1.31 -0.52 -22.97
CA GLY A 68 0.32 0.53 -22.87
C GLY A 68 -0.67 0.38 -21.70
N ALA A 69 -0.63 -0.72 -20.94
CA ALA A 69 -1.48 -0.88 -19.76
C ALA A 69 -1.07 0.10 -18.65
N VAL A 70 -2.05 0.69 -17.98
CA VAL A 70 -1.85 1.58 -16.83
C VAL A 70 -1.82 0.73 -15.57
N VAL A 71 -0.65 0.67 -14.92
CA VAL A 71 -0.46 -0.01 -13.64
C VAL A 71 -0.56 1.04 -12.53
N MET A 72 -1.51 0.87 -11.62
CA MET A 72 -1.65 1.76 -10.47
C MET A 72 -1.43 0.98 -9.18
N LEU A 73 -0.51 1.47 -8.37
CA LEU A 73 -0.23 0.97 -7.03
C LEU A 73 -0.76 1.99 -6.04
N GLU A 74 -1.53 1.55 -5.06
CA GLU A 74 -2.20 2.44 -4.12
C GLU A 74 -2.20 1.85 -2.72
N ARG A 75 -1.98 2.69 -1.70
CA ARG A 75 -2.22 2.29 -0.31
C ARG A 75 -3.70 2.44 0.05
N VAL A 76 -4.35 1.32 0.34
CA VAL A 76 -5.73 1.23 0.82
C VAL A 76 -5.74 0.56 2.18
N VAL A 77 -5.82 1.36 3.25
CA VAL A 77 -5.95 0.84 4.62
C VAL A 77 -7.43 0.75 5.01
N PRO A 78 -7.82 -0.23 5.84
CA PRO A 78 -9.15 -0.27 6.45
C PRO A 78 -9.45 1.01 7.23
N THR A 79 -10.68 1.50 7.10
CA THR A 79 -11.19 2.71 7.79
C THR A 79 -11.84 2.40 9.14
N TYR A 80 -11.56 1.22 9.69
CA TYR A 80 -11.97 0.78 11.01
C TYR A 80 -10.76 0.25 11.79
N ARG A 81 -10.88 0.23 13.11
CA ARG A 81 -9.81 -0.25 13.99
C ARG A 81 -9.66 -1.77 13.87
N LEU A 82 -8.44 -2.25 13.65
CA LEU A 82 -8.11 -3.69 13.65
C LEU A 82 -7.62 -4.18 15.02
N THR A 83 -7.10 -3.26 15.84
CA THR A 83 -6.55 -3.54 17.16
C THR A 83 -7.65 -3.46 18.22
N ASP A 84 -7.81 -4.53 19.00
CA ASP A 84 -8.66 -4.55 20.18
C ASP A 84 -7.82 -4.48 21.47
N TYR A 85 -7.77 -3.30 22.08
CA TYR A 85 -7.02 -3.10 23.33
C TYR A 85 -7.76 -3.74 24.50
N GLN A 86 -7.09 -4.66 25.19
CA GLN A 86 -7.68 -5.39 26.32
C GLN A 86 -7.65 -4.54 27.59
N ASP A 87 -8.71 -4.63 28.38
CA ASP A 87 -8.72 -4.07 29.73
C ASP A 87 -7.74 -4.84 30.63
N ASN A 88 -6.93 -4.12 31.41
CA ASN A 88 -5.80 -4.65 32.17
C ASN A 88 -4.73 -5.40 31.34
N GLY A 89 -4.75 -5.26 30.00
CA GLY A 89 -3.69 -5.76 29.12
C GLY A 89 -2.56 -4.76 28.93
N ASP A 90 -1.42 -5.24 28.43
CA ASP A 90 -0.29 -4.38 28.12
C ASP A 90 -0.58 -3.45 26.94
N LEU A 91 -0.27 -2.16 27.11
CA LEU A 91 -0.27 -1.18 26.03
C LEU A 91 1.09 -1.16 25.34
N LEU A 92 1.30 -2.12 24.44
CA LEU A 92 2.54 -2.23 23.68
C LEU A 92 2.69 -1.04 22.71
N ALA A 93 3.82 -0.35 22.78
CA ALA A 93 4.08 0.81 21.94
C ALA A 93 4.02 0.49 20.43
N ASP A 94 4.46 -0.69 20.00
CA ASP A 94 4.36 -1.10 18.58
C ASP A 94 2.90 -1.23 18.12
N THR A 95 2.05 -1.86 18.95
CA THR A 95 0.62 -2.00 18.70
C THR A 95 -0.06 -0.63 18.58
N VAL A 96 0.19 0.26 19.54
CA VAL A 96 -0.39 1.61 19.55
C VAL A 96 0.10 2.44 18.36
N ASN A 97 1.40 2.37 18.04
CA ASN A 97 1.94 3.09 16.89
C ASN A 97 1.30 2.61 15.58
N LYS A 98 1.20 1.30 15.34
CA LYS A 98 0.59 0.78 14.11
C LYS A 98 -0.87 1.19 13.95
N ASP A 99 -1.63 1.23 15.04
CA ASP A 99 -3.03 1.65 15.02
C ASP A 99 -3.17 3.14 14.68
N PHE A 100 -2.35 4.01 15.29
CA PHE A 100 -2.33 5.44 14.96
C PHE A 100 -1.78 5.71 13.56
N ASP A 101 -0.75 4.97 13.14
CA ASP A 101 -0.18 5.06 11.81
C ASP A 101 -1.24 4.76 10.74
N ARG A 102 -2.09 3.73 10.95
CA ARG A 102 -3.22 3.44 10.04
C ARG A 102 -4.18 4.62 9.90
N ILE A 103 -4.48 5.34 10.97
CA ILE A 103 -5.36 6.52 10.92
C ILE A 103 -4.73 7.61 10.06
N TRP A 104 -3.44 7.92 10.26
CA TRP A 104 -2.73 8.91 9.45
C TRP A 104 -2.64 8.49 7.98
N MET A 105 -2.40 7.22 7.71
CA MET A 105 -2.40 6.68 6.35
C MET A 105 -3.77 6.80 5.67
N ALA A 106 -4.86 6.51 6.38
CA ALA A 106 -6.22 6.66 5.87
C ALA A 106 -6.53 8.14 5.57
N ILE A 107 -6.12 9.06 6.44
CA ILE A 107 -6.29 10.50 6.24
C ILE A 107 -5.50 11.01 5.02
N GLN A 108 -4.24 10.58 4.87
CA GLN A 108 -3.43 10.92 3.69
C GLN A 108 -4.10 10.45 2.39
N ARG A 109 -4.82 9.32 2.43
CA ARG A 109 -5.56 8.79 1.29
C ARG A 109 -6.91 9.49 1.07
N ALA A 110 -7.60 9.92 2.11
CA ALA A 110 -8.98 10.42 2.06
C ALA A 110 -9.18 11.67 1.17
N PHE A 111 -8.11 12.42 0.90
CA PHE A 111 -8.15 13.64 0.10
C PHE A 111 -7.57 13.47 -1.31
N ILE A 112 -7.34 12.22 -1.73
CA ILE A 112 -6.82 11.95 -3.07
C ILE A 112 -7.99 11.85 -4.04
N ASP A 113 -7.93 12.67 -5.07
CA ASP A 113 -8.82 12.60 -6.22
C ASP A 113 -8.05 11.96 -7.38
N LEU A 114 -8.39 10.70 -7.68
CA LEU A 114 -7.92 9.99 -8.87
C LEU A 114 -9.09 10.03 -9.85
N GLY A 115 -9.16 11.13 -10.62
CA GLY A 115 -10.32 11.51 -11.43
C GLY A 115 -10.87 10.46 -12.38
#